data_AF-A0A3Q2XJK3-F1
#
_entry.id   AF-A0A3Q2XJK3-F1
#
_cell.length_a   1.000
_cell.length_b   1.000
_cell.length_c   1.000
_cell.angle_alpha   90.00
_cell.angle_beta   90.00
_cell.angle_gamma   90.00
#
_symmetry.space_group_name_H-M   'P 1'
#
loop_
_entity.id
_entity.type
_entity.pdbx_description
1 polymer ?
#
loop_
_entity_poly.entity_id
_entity_poly.type
_entity_poly.pdbx_seq_one_letter_code
_entity_poly.pdbx_strand_id
1 'polypeptide(L)'
;MTIVNLPFPESRDPCSVTFIKETTNGKDESRLFLVESDEQKDETKTEAPPQLPSPSAQVTHGEKMPKSKTCQALTSGRAPAPGHGFPLIKRKVQADQYISTADLQVETRQVTKQLEALEERGVDLERNIRECSNEEEGLLAEWLALTQKRQFLMRRDTELVYLTKQQQLEERQADVEYELRRLLNKPESVWSQEDRSREQSLMTELLVIIEQRNQIVSILDQDRKRLIVQLFFPIREREEDALSEGMIKNTGCSSKSADSISRQPCDRKWMDN
;
A
#
# COMPACT_ATOMS: atom_id res chain seq x y z
N MET A 1 4.03 -43.91 -17.01
CA MET A 1 4.55 -42.55 -17.26
C MET A 1 4.58 -41.83 -15.93
N THR A 2 5.78 -41.51 -15.45
CA THR A 2 6.01 -40.89 -14.15
C THR A 2 5.55 -39.44 -14.23
N ILE A 3 4.43 -39.11 -13.59
CA ILE A 3 4.00 -37.73 -13.43
C ILE A 3 5.00 -37.09 -12.47
N VAL A 4 5.82 -36.21 -13.01
CA VAL A 4 6.75 -35.37 -12.27
C VAL A 4 5.92 -34.58 -11.27
N ASN A 5 6.24 -34.69 -9.98
CA ASN A 5 5.82 -33.72 -8.97
C ASN A 5 6.33 -32.35 -9.43
N LEU A 6 5.51 -31.63 -10.19
CA LEU A 6 5.74 -30.22 -10.45
C LEU A 6 5.59 -29.54 -9.08
N PRO A 7 6.66 -28.90 -8.57
CA PRO A 7 6.56 -28.17 -7.32
C PRO A 7 5.48 -27.12 -7.50
N PHE A 8 4.49 -27.17 -6.61
CA PHE A 8 3.58 -26.07 -6.34
C PHE A 8 4.44 -24.80 -6.29
N PRO A 9 4.16 -23.74 -7.09
CA PRO A 9 4.85 -22.49 -6.87
C PRO A 9 4.40 -22.02 -5.48
N GLU A 10 5.23 -22.25 -4.48
CA GLU A 10 5.33 -21.38 -3.32
C GLU A 10 5.66 -20.00 -3.90
N SER A 11 4.62 -19.26 -4.33
CA SER A 11 4.71 -17.82 -4.32
C SER A 11 4.96 -17.49 -2.87
N ARG A 12 6.21 -17.14 -2.57
CA ARG A 12 6.55 -16.41 -1.36
C ARG A 12 5.70 -15.15 -1.39
N ASP A 13 4.54 -15.24 -0.75
CA ASP A 13 3.77 -14.07 -0.37
C ASP A 13 4.66 -13.29 0.61
N PRO A 14 5.07 -12.06 0.31
CA PRO A 14 5.59 -11.17 1.35
C PRO A 14 4.47 -10.70 2.30
N CYS A 15 3.25 -11.23 2.15
CA CYS A 15 2.17 -11.09 3.11
C CYS A 15 1.82 -12.47 3.70
N SER A 16 2.75 -13.07 4.44
CA SER A 16 2.37 -14.11 5.39
C SER A 16 1.55 -13.44 6.50
N VAL A 17 0.23 -13.37 6.30
CA VAL A 17 -0.69 -13.03 7.39
C VAL A 17 -0.73 -14.24 8.31
N THR A 18 0.10 -14.23 9.34
CA THR A 18 0.03 -15.23 10.41
C THR A 18 -1.15 -14.91 11.31
N PHE A 19 -2.23 -15.68 11.14
CA PHE A 19 -3.38 -15.65 12.04
C PHE A 19 -3.06 -16.40 13.33
N ILE A 20 -2.84 -15.66 14.43
CA ILE A 20 -2.78 -16.27 15.76
C ILE A 20 -4.17 -16.18 16.40
N LYS A 21 -4.74 -17.34 16.76
CA LYS A 21 -5.93 -17.45 17.61
C LYS A 21 -5.49 -17.43 19.07
N GLU A 22 -5.69 -16.33 19.78
CA GLU A 22 -5.64 -16.36 21.26
C GLU A 22 -7.05 -16.38 21.83
N THR A 23 -7.30 -17.40 22.64
CA THR A 23 -8.53 -17.51 23.43
C THR A 23 -8.30 -16.82 24.76
N THR A 24 -9.02 -15.74 25.03
CA THR A 24 -9.13 -15.20 26.38
C THR A 24 -10.58 -15.37 26.87
N ASN A 25 -10.68 -15.84 28.10
CA ASN A 25 -11.92 -16.25 28.74
C ASN A 25 -12.94 -15.10 28.77
N GLY A 26 -14.10 -15.31 28.15
CA GLY A 26 -15.34 -14.62 28.49
C GLY A 26 -15.85 -13.61 27.45
N LYS A 27 -16.84 -14.07 26.69
CA LYS A 27 -17.77 -13.37 25.77
C LYS A 27 -17.21 -13.01 24.39
N ASP A 28 -17.75 -13.75 23.43
CA ASP A 28 -17.51 -13.66 21.99
C ASP A 28 -17.64 -12.24 21.44
N GLU A 29 -16.49 -11.65 21.09
CA GLU A 29 -16.34 -10.83 19.88
C GLU A 29 -14.94 -11.10 19.31
N SER A 30 -14.87 -11.82 18.20
CA SER A 30 -13.63 -12.09 17.47
C SER A 30 -13.11 -10.78 16.88
N ARG A 31 -12.19 -10.13 17.59
CA ARG A 31 -11.57 -8.88 17.16
C ARG A 31 -10.28 -9.18 16.41
N LEU A 32 -10.32 -9.08 15.08
CA LEU A 32 -9.15 -9.12 14.22
C LEU A 32 -8.36 -7.81 14.42
N PHE A 33 -7.17 -7.91 15.01
CA PHE A 33 -6.20 -6.82 15.01
C PHE A 33 -5.02 -7.20 14.14
N LEU A 34 -4.68 -6.30 13.22
CA LEU A 34 -3.40 -6.30 12.52
C LEU A 34 -2.33 -5.85 13.53
N VAL A 35 -1.46 -6.78 13.94
CA VAL A 35 -0.21 -6.43 14.61
C VAL A 35 0.88 -6.53 13.55
N GLU A 36 1.46 -5.39 13.17
CA GLU A 36 2.71 -5.37 12.42
C GLU A 36 3.84 -5.69 13.42
N SER A 37 4.56 -6.78 13.19
CA SER A 37 5.76 -7.14 13.95
C SER A 37 6.88 -6.18 13.57
N ASP A 38 7.49 -5.53 14.57
CA ASP A 38 8.72 -4.77 14.42
C ASP A 38 9.87 -5.73 14.00
N GLU A 39 10.28 -5.69 12.74
CA GLU A 39 11.59 -6.21 12.35
C GLU A 39 12.67 -5.19 12.72
N GLN A 40 13.49 -5.59 13.70
CA GLN A 40 14.69 -4.89 14.14
C GLN A 40 15.67 -4.73 12.97
N LYS A 41 15.90 -3.48 12.55
CA LYS A 41 17.03 -3.14 11.70
C LYS A 41 18.28 -2.97 12.57
N ASP A 42 19.10 -4.03 12.62
CA ASP A 42 20.48 -4.00 13.07
C ASP A 42 21.35 -3.40 11.95
N GLU A 43 21.96 -2.24 12.17
CA GLU A 43 23.09 -1.75 11.38
C GLU A 43 24.18 -1.20 12.31
N THR A 44 25.33 -1.86 12.18
CA THR A 44 26.61 -1.70 12.85
C THR A 44 27.29 -0.33 12.69
N LYS A 45 27.77 0.19 13.82
CA LYS A 45 29.13 0.72 14.12
C LYS A 45 29.82 1.73 13.16
N THR A 46 29.91 2.96 13.69
CA THR A 46 31.09 3.88 13.75
C THR A 46 31.83 4.25 12.46
N GLU A 47 31.70 5.52 12.05
CA GLU A 47 32.85 6.36 11.71
C GLU A 47 32.56 7.87 11.89
N ALA A 48 33.56 8.60 12.35
CA ALA A 48 33.51 9.99 12.83
C ALA A 48 33.59 11.03 11.68
N PRO A 49 33.10 12.26 11.86
CA PRO A 49 33.18 13.30 10.84
C PRO A 49 34.60 13.91 10.78
N PRO A 50 35.11 14.28 9.58
CA PRO A 50 36.45 14.84 9.42
C PRO A 50 36.48 16.31 9.86
N GLN A 51 37.50 16.66 10.65
CA GLN A 51 37.91 18.05 10.90
C GLN A 51 38.97 18.49 9.88
N LEU A 52 39.02 19.80 9.61
CA LEU A 52 40.21 20.70 9.53
C LEU A 52 39.84 21.99 8.76
N PRO A 53 40.55 23.13 8.88
CA PRO A 53 41.44 23.60 9.97
C PRO A 53 41.08 25.01 10.50
N SER A 54 41.57 25.33 11.70
CA SER A 54 41.57 26.67 12.31
C SER A 54 42.63 27.60 11.68
N PRO A 55 42.44 28.93 11.73
CA PRO A 55 43.55 29.87 11.79
C PRO A 55 43.62 30.57 13.16
N SER A 56 44.80 30.53 13.77
CA SER A 56 45.16 31.28 14.98
C SER A 56 45.35 32.77 14.69
N ALA A 57 44.78 33.64 15.54
CA ALA A 57 45.39 34.91 15.94
C ALA A 57 44.78 35.37 17.28
N GLN A 58 45.62 36.00 18.09
CA GLN A 58 45.51 36.17 19.54
C GLN A 58 44.71 37.42 19.99
N VAL A 59 44.00 37.25 21.12
CA VAL A 59 43.84 38.14 22.29
C VAL A 59 43.39 39.60 22.08
N THR A 60 42.25 39.98 22.69
CA THR A 60 42.14 41.03 23.74
C THR A 60 40.72 41.11 24.32
N HIS A 61 40.64 41.67 25.53
CA HIS A 61 39.58 41.60 26.53
C HIS A 61 38.28 42.39 26.21
N GLY A 62 37.19 42.02 26.89
CA GLY A 62 36.21 43.01 27.39
C GLY A 62 34.77 42.90 26.89
N GLU A 63 33.92 42.26 27.70
CA GLU A 63 32.56 42.68 28.07
C GLU A 63 31.45 42.96 27.02
N LYS A 64 30.31 42.31 27.29
CA LYS A 64 28.91 42.58 26.87
C LYS A 64 28.49 42.15 25.46
N MET A 65 27.84 40.98 25.40
CA MET A 65 27.04 40.54 24.26
C MET A 65 25.83 41.46 24.04
N PRO A 66 25.63 42.02 22.83
CA PRO A 66 24.38 42.67 22.44
C PRO A 66 23.35 41.61 22.03
N LYS A 67 22.09 41.84 22.39
CA LYS A 67 20.93 41.04 21.96
C LYS A 67 20.85 41.03 20.43
N SER A 68 21.08 39.88 19.82
CA SER A 68 20.85 39.65 18.39
C SER A 68 19.38 39.81 18.05
N LYS A 69 19.04 40.95 17.45
CA LYS A 69 17.79 41.18 16.73
C LYS A 69 17.91 40.57 15.33
N THR A 70 17.75 39.26 15.21
CA THR A 70 17.53 38.63 13.91
C THR A 70 16.59 37.44 14.06
N CYS A 71 15.31 37.74 14.09
CA CYS A 71 14.25 36.97 13.45
C CYS A 71 13.25 38.01 12.97
N GLN A 72 13.37 38.42 11.70
CA GLN A 72 12.36 39.25 11.08
C GLN A 72 11.05 38.47 11.17
N ALA A 73 10.11 39.08 11.87
CA ALA A 73 8.81 38.54 12.13
C ALA A 73 8.06 38.41 10.80
N LEU A 74 7.85 37.17 10.35
CA LEU A 74 6.68 36.85 9.56
C LEU A 74 5.49 36.91 10.52
N THR A 75 5.02 38.11 10.86
CA THR A 75 3.71 38.27 11.48
C THR A 75 2.69 37.95 10.39
N SER A 76 2.38 36.66 10.25
CA SER A 76 1.13 36.25 9.62
C SER A 76 0.02 37.08 10.26
N GLY A 77 -0.79 37.78 9.45
CA GLY A 77 -1.88 38.67 9.87
C GLY A 77 -3.05 37.96 10.54
N ARG A 78 -2.77 36.87 11.25
CA ARG A 78 -3.70 36.15 12.10
C ARG A 78 -3.82 36.92 13.41
N ALA A 79 -5.04 37.29 13.77
CA ALA A 79 -5.32 37.77 15.12
C ALA A 79 -4.70 36.80 16.16
N PRO A 80 -4.19 37.31 17.29
CA PRO A 80 -3.72 36.46 18.38
C PRO A 80 -4.74 35.39 18.69
N ALA A 81 -4.29 34.16 18.95
CA ALA A 81 -5.19 33.10 19.37
C ALA A 81 -6.02 33.58 20.58
N PRO A 82 -7.33 33.24 20.66
CA PRO A 82 -8.15 33.57 21.81
C PRO A 82 -7.42 33.18 23.09
N GLY A 83 -7.37 34.11 24.05
CA GLY A 83 -6.68 33.89 25.32
C GLY A 83 -7.30 32.75 26.13
N HIS A 84 -6.61 32.39 27.21
CA HIS A 84 -7.08 31.43 28.21
C HIS A 84 -8.48 31.77 28.72
N GLY A 85 -9.31 30.75 28.99
CA GLY A 85 -10.67 30.88 29.51
C GLY A 85 -11.77 30.87 28.46
N PHE A 86 -11.44 30.70 27.17
CA PHE A 86 -12.46 30.50 26.14
C PHE A 86 -13.11 29.11 26.27
N PRO A 87 -14.43 28.95 26.01
CA PRO A 87 -15.09 27.65 26.04
C PRO A 87 -14.50 26.68 25.01
N LEU A 88 -14.03 25.52 25.48
CA LEU A 88 -13.47 24.48 24.63
C LEU A 88 -14.57 23.56 24.11
N ILE A 89 -14.70 23.48 22.79
CA ILE A 89 -15.62 22.57 22.10
C ILE A 89 -14.79 21.51 21.37
N LYS A 90 -15.08 20.23 21.64
CA LYS A 90 -14.50 19.13 20.87
C LYS A 90 -15.06 19.16 19.45
N ARG A 91 -14.19 19.08 18.45
CA ARG A 91 -14.61 18.98 17.04
C ARG A 91 -15.35 17.67 16.82
N LYS A 92 -16.39 17.68 15.99
CA LYS A 92 -17.01 16.46 15.49
C LYS A 92 -16.13 15.89 14.37
N VAL A 93 -15.86 14.59 14.40
CA VAL A 93 -15.21 13.91 13.29
C VAL A 93 -16.27 13.68 12.21
N GLN A 94 -16.23 14.49 11.16
CA GLN A 94 -17.00 14.29 9.94
C GLN A 94 -16.00 14.31 8.79
N ALA A 95 -15.39 13.16 8.53
CA ALA A 95 -14.61 12.98 7.32
C ALA A 95 -15.58 12.81 6.14
N ASP A 96 -15.19 13.31 4.96
CA ASP A 96 -16.00 13.22 3.74
C ASP A 96 -16.32 11.77 3.34
N GLN A 97 -15.57 10.79 3.87
CA GLN A 97 -15.73 9.35 3.64
C GLN A 97 -16.22 8.59 4.88
N TYR A 98 -16.84 9.26 5.86
CA TYR A 98 -17.36 8.58 7.04
C TYR A 98 -18.51 7.62 6.68
N ILE A 99 -18.34 6.36 7.07
CA ILE A 99 -19.35 5.29 6.98
C ILE A 99 -19.70 4.87 8.41
N SER A 100 -20.97 4.61 8.68
CA SER A 100 -21.40 4.14 10.00
C SER A 100 -20.68 2.85 10.40
N THR A 101 -20.32 2.72 11.68
CA THR A 101 -19.72 1.49 12.21
C THR A 101 -20.63 0.28 12.01
N ALA A 102 -21.95 0.46 12.07
CA ALA A 102 -22.91 -0.61 11.80
C ALA A 102 -22.86 -1.06 10.34
N ASP A 103 -22.74 -0.13 9.40
CA ASP A 103 -22.69 -0.43 7.96
C ASP A 103 -21.38 -1.16 7.61
N LEU A 104 -20.25 -0.69 8.16
CA LEU A 104 -18.96 -1.38 8.02
C LEU A 104 -19.03 -2.82 8.57
N GLN A 105 -19.64 -3.02 9.74
CA GLN A 105 -19.80 -4.37 10.33
C GLN A 105 -20.69 -5.29 9.48
N VAL A 106 -21.78 -4.75 8.92
CA VAL A 106 -22.64 -5.51 8.01
C VAL A 106 -21.85 -5.95 6.78
N GLU A 107 -21.07 -5.04 6.19
CA GLU A 107 -20.28 -5.35 5.00
C GLU A 107 -19.16 -6.36 5.30
N THR A 108 -18.43 -6.21 6.40
CA THR A 108 -17.42 -7.18 6.83
C THR A 108 -18.03 -8.58 6.94
N ARG A 109 -19.17 -8.72 7.63
CA ARG A 109 -19.87 -10.02 7.75
C ARG A 109 -20.29 -10.57 6.40
N GLN A 110 -20.71 -9.71 5.48
CA GLN A 110 -21.09 -10.12 4.13
C GLN A 110 -19.89 -10.64 3.35
N VAL A 111 -18.74 -9.96 3.41
CA VAL A 111 -17.49 -10.39 2.77
C VAL A 111 -17.01 -11.71 3.37
N THR A 112 -17.02 -11.87 4.70
CA THR A 112 -16.66 -13.12 5.37
C THR A 112 -17.51 -14.30 4.88
N LYS A 113 -18.84 -14.15 4.85
CA LYS A 113 -19.75 -15.20 4.35
C LYS A 113 -19.48 -15.56 2.89
N GLN A 114 -19.16 -14.57 2.06
CA GLN A 114 -18.82 -14.82 0.66
C GLN A 114 -17.50 -15.57 0.52
N LEU A 115 -16.50 -15.27 1.35
CA LEU A 115 -15.23 -15.99 1.38
C LEU A 115 -15.44 -17.45 1.81
N GLU A 116 -16.23 -17.71 2.85
CA GLU A 116 -16.59 -19.07 3.30
C GLU A 116 -17.27 -19.87 2.18
N ALA A 117 -18.24 -19.27 1.48
CA ALA A 117 -18.92 -19.92 0.36
C ALA A 117 -17.99 -20.22 -0.83
N LEU A 118 -17.00 -19.36 -1.09
CA LEU A 118 -15.98 -19.63 -2.11
C LEU A 118 -15.02 -20.73 -1.69
N GLU A 119 -14.75 -20.89 -0.40
CA GLU A 119 -13.93 -21.99 0.13
C GLU A 119 -14.62 -23.33 -0.07
N GLU A 120 -15.90 -23.43 0.28
CA GLU A 120 -16.70 -24.64 0.04
C GLU A 120 -16.74 -24.99 -1.45
N ARG A 121 -17.07 -24.02 -2.31
CA ARG A 121 -17.07 -24.22 -3.77
C ARG A 121 -15.68 -24.61 -4.29
N GLY A 122 -14.62 -24.04 -3.71
CA GLY A 122 -13.25 -24.36 -4.10
C GLY A 122 -12.87 -25.80 -3.80
N VAL A 123 -13.31 -26.34 -2.66
CA VAL A 123 -13.11 -27.75 -2.31
C VAL A 123 -13.84 -28.68 -3.29
N ASP A 124 -15.08 -28.37 -3.63
CA ASP A 124 -15.84 -29.20 -4.57
C ASP A 124 -15.28 -29.13 -6.00
N LEU A 125 -14.84 -27.95 -6.44
CA LEU A 125 -14.19 -27.79 -7.74
C LEU A 125 -12.87 -28.55 -7.82
N GLU A 126 -12.07 -28.53 -6.75
CA GLU A 126 -10.83 -29.30 -6.66
C GLU A 126 -11.08 -30.81 -6.75
N ARG A 127 -12.10 -31.30 -6.03
CA ARG A 127 -12.55 -32.69 -6.10
C ARG A 127 -12.93 -33.07 -7.53
N ASN A 128 -13.72 -32.23 -8.20
CA ASN A 128 -14.15 -32.47 -9.58
C ASN A 128 -12.97 -32.50 -10.55
N ILE A 129 -11.97 -31.62 -10.40
CA ILE A 129 -10.75 -31.62 -11.22
C ILE A 129 -9.98 -32.94 -11.05
N ARG A 130 -9.96 -33.53 -9.86
CA ARG A 130 -9.31 -34.84 -9.63
C ARG A 130 -10.08 -36.01 -10.23
N GLU A 131 -11.40 -35.92 -10.28
CA GLU A 131 -12.29 -37.01 -10.69
C GLU A 131 -12.63 -37.00 -12.19
N CYS A 132 -12.59 -35.84 -12.86
CA CYS A 132 -12.96 -35.66 -14.27
C CYS A 132 -11.77 -35.33 -15.19
N SER A 133 -11.44 -36.23 -16.13
CA SER A 133 -10.39 -36.00 -17.14
C SER A 133 -10.90 -35.40 -18.47
N ASN A 134 -12.23 -35.34 -18.67
CA ASN A 134 -12.80 -34.97 -19.98
C ASN A 134 -13.20 -33.47 -20.09
N GLU A 135 -13.24 -32.72 -18.98
CA GLU A 135 -13.69 -31.30 -18.92
C GLU A 135 -12.63 -30.39 -18.26
N GLU A 136 -11.36 -30.78 -18.29
CA GLU A 136 -10.26 -30.14 -17.55
C GLU A 136 -10.13 -28.63 -17.85
N GLU A 137 -10.24 -28.20 -19.11
CA GLU A 137 -10.08 -26.79 -19.50
C GLU A 137 -11.18 -25.89 -18.92
N GLY A 138 -12.43 -26.38 -18.89
CA GLY A 138 -13.56 -25.65 -18.30
C GLY A 138 -13.44 -25.51 -16.78
N LEU A 139 -13.05 -26.59 -16.11
CA LEU A 139 -12.85 -26.59 -14.65
C LEU A 139 -11.66 -25.70 -14.24
N LEU A 140 -10.58 -25.68 -15.03
CA LEU A 140 -9.45 -24.78 -14.80
C LEU A 140 -9.82 -23.32 -14.99
N ALA A 141 -10.64 -22.99 -16.00
CA ALA A 141 -11.17 -21.63 -16.17
C ALA A 141 -12.05 -21.21 -14.98
N GLU A 142 -12.91 -22.11 -14.49
CA GLU A 142 -13.71 -21.88 -13.29
C GLU A 142 -12.84 -21.67 -12.04
N TRP A 143 -11.76 -22.44 -11.90
CA TRP A 143 -10.80 -22.32 -10.80
C TRP A 143 -10.09 -20.97 -10.80
N LEU A 144 -9.66 -20.49 -11.97
CA LEU A 144 -9.05 -19.17 -12.11
C LEU A 144 -10.05 -18.06 -11.74
N ALA A 145 -11.30 -18.16 -12.20
CA ALA A 145 -12.35 -17.21 -11.85
C ALA A 145 -12.65 -17.20 -10.34
N LEU A 146 -12.71 -18.38 -9.71
CA LEU A 146 -12.90 -18.53 -8.27
C LEU A 146 -11.74 -17.89 -7.50
N THR A 147 -10.51 -18.16 -7.92
CA THR A 147 -9.29 -17.60 -7.31
C THR A 147 -9.28 -16.07 -7.42
N GLN A 148 -9.60 -15.52 -8.59
CA GLN A 148 -9.72 -14.07 -8.80
C GLN A 148 -10.81 -13.47 -7.91
N LYS A 149 -11.97 -14.12 -7.81
CA LYS A 149 -13.07 -13.65 -6.96
C LYS A 149 -12.69 -13.67 -5.47
N ARG A 150 -11.99 -14.71 -5.00
CA ARG A 150 -11.45 -14.78 -3.64
C ARG A 150 -10.49 -13.62 -3.38
N GLN A 151 -9.54 -13.37 -4.28
CA GLN A 151 -8.59 -12.26 -4.15
C GLN A 151 -9.29 -10.89 -4.08
N PHE A 152 -10.32 -10.68 -4.90
CA PHE A 152 -11.12 -9.46 -4.83
C PHE A 152 -11.79 -9.26 -3.47
N LEU A 153 -12.39 -10.33 -2.92
CA LEU A 153 -13.02 -10.26 -1.60
C LEU A 153 -12.00 -10.09 -0.47
N MET A 154 -10.84 -10.74 -0.54
CA MET A 154 -9.76 -10.54 0.42
C MET A 154 -9.26 -9.08 0.42
N ARG A 155 -9.14 -8.45 -0.75
CA ARG A 155 -8.81 -7.02 -0.86
C ARG A 155 -9.90 -6.14 -0.25
N ARG A 156 -11.17 -6.48 -0.46
CA ARG A 156 -12.27 -5.73 0.14
C ARG A 156 -12.29 -5.87 1.67
N ASP A 157 -12.00 -7.06 2.18
CA ASP A 157 -11.90 -7.32 3.61
C ASP A 157 -10.80 -6.47 4.27
N THR A 158 -9.59 -6.45 3.68
CA THR A 158 -8.49 -5.61 4.20
C THR A 158 -8.80 -4.13 4.11
N GLU A 159 -9.43 -3.67 3.03
CA GLU A 159 -9.89 -2.28 2.91
C GLU A 159 -10.88 -1.90 4.03
N LEU A 160 -11.84 -2.77 4.35
CA LEU A 160 -12.80 -2.54 5.44
C LEU A 160 -12.12 -2.45 6.82
N VAL A 161 -11.08 -3.26 7.05
CA VAL A 161 -10.24 -3.18 8.26
C VAL A 161 -9.54 -1.83 8.34
N TYR A 162 -8.93 -1.37 7.24
CA TYR A 162 -8.25 -0.08 7.19
C TYR A 162 -9.21 1.11 7.35
N LEU A 163 -10.39 1.06 6.74
CA LEU A 163 -11.44 2.08 6.93
C LEU A 163 -11.85 2.17 8.41
N THR A 164 -12.09 1.03 9.04
CA THR A 164 -12.44 0.96 10.47
C THR A 164 -11.33 1.55 11.34
N LYS A 165 -10.07 1.17 11.06
CA LYS A 165 -8.90 1.67 11.80
C LYS A 165 -8.72 3.18 11.60
N GLN A 166 -8.88 3.68 10.38
CA GLN A 166 -8.80 5.10 10.05
C GLN A 166 -9.82 5.92 10.86
N GLN A 167 -11.08 5.48 10.91
CA GLN A 167 -12.12 6.18 11.69
C GLN A 167 -11.80 6.20 13.19
N GLN A 168 -11.27 5.09 13.74
CA GLN A 168 -10.83 5.04 15.13
C GLN A 168 -9.68 6.01 15.41
N LEU A 169 -8.72 6.11 14.49
CA LEU A 169 -7.59 7.05 14.61
C LEU A 169 -8.06 8.50 14.54
N GLU A 170 -9.03 8.82 13.68
CA GLU A 170 -9.58 10.16 13.56
C GLU A 170 -10.38 10.61 14.80
N GLU A 171 -11.15 9.70 15.38
CA GLU A 171 -11.84 9.94 16.66
C GLU A 171 -10.83 10.12 17.80
N ARG A 172 -9.82 9.25 17.88
CA ARG A 172 -8.77 9.37 18.88
C ARG A 172 -7.97 10.66 18.71
N GLN A 173 -7.69 11.08 17.48
CA GLN A 173 -7.03 12.35 17.20
C GLN A 173 -7.86 13.52 17.74
N ALA A 174 -9.19 13.49 17.56
CA ALA A 174 -10.08 14.52 18.09
C ALA A 174 -10.09 14.56 19.63
N ASP A 175 -10.00 13.40 20.29
CA ASP A 175 -9.84 13.31 21.76
C ASP A 175 -8.52 13.93 22.23
N VAL A 176 -7.40 13.50 21.65
CA VAL A 176 -6.06 13.96 22.04
C VAL A 176 -5.91 15.46 21.79
N GLU A 177 -6.39 15.98 20.64
CA GLU A 177 -6.40 17.42 20.37
C GLU A 177 -7.24 18.19 21.39
N TYR A 178 -8.38 17.65 21.80
CA TYR A 178 -9.24 18.30 22.78
C TYR A 178 -8.60 18.34 24.17
N GLU A 179 -7.99 17.23 24.60
CA GLU A 179 -7.22 17.17 25.84
C GLU A 179 -6.04 18.13 25.84
N LEU A 180 -5.29 18.20 24.73
CA LEU A 180 -4.18 19.13 24.58
C LEU A 180 -4.69 20.57 24.71
N ARG A 181 -5.76 20.93 24.00
CA ARG A 181 -6.36 22.27 24.12
C ARG A 181 -6.87 22.57 25.54
N ARG A 182 -7.33 21.56 26.28
CA ARG A 182 -7.72 21.72 27.71
C ARG A 182 -6.54 22.09 28.60
N LEU A 183 -5.38 21.47 28.40
CA LEU A 183 -4.15 21.82 29.13
C LEU A 183 -3.68 23.23 28.76
N LEU A 184 -3.63 23.53 27.45
CA LEU A 184 -3.19 24.82 26.92
C LEU A 184 -4.13 25.98 27.25
N ASN A 185 -5.35 25.73 27.74
CA ASN A 185 -6.31 26.77 28.14
C ASN A 185 -6.02 27.37 29.52
N LYS A 186 -4.87 27.04 30.12
CA LYS A 186 -4.33 27.68 31.33
C LYS A 186 -2.90 28.17 31.04
N PRO A 187 -2.48 29.32 31.61
CA PRO A 187 -1.15 29.85 31.36
C PRO A 187 -0.06 28.89 31.84
N GLU A 188 1.04 28.78 31.10
CA GLU A 188 2.16 27.87 31.43
C GLU A 188 2.76 28.12 32.81
N SER A 189 2.65 29.35 33.34
CA SER A 189 3.12 29.70 34.68
C SER A 189 2.43 28.93 35.81
N VAL A 190 1.23 28.37 35.55
CA VAL A 190 0.48 27.57 36.53
C VAL A 190 0.55 26.05 36.25
N TRP A 191 1.34 25.62 35.26
CA TRP A 191 1.45 24.20 34.93
C TRP A 191 2.31 23.46 35.95
N SER A 192 1.84 22.28 36.35
CA SER A 192 2.63 21.34 37.14
C SER A 192 3.62 20.56 36.25
N GLN A 193 4.51 19.79 36.89
CA GLN A 193 5.40 18.89 36.14
C GLN A 193 4.61 17.78 35.44
N GLU A 194 3.51 17.33 36.04
CA GLU A 194 2.56 16.38 35.45
C GLU A 194 1.84 16.97 34.24
N ASP A 195 1.48 18.26 34.27
CA ASP A 195 0.89 18.93 33.10
C ASP A 195 1.87 18.96 31.91
N ARG A 196 3.15 19.24 32.18
CA ARG A 196 4.20 19.21 31.14
C ARG A 196 4.43 17.82 30.59
N SER A 197 4.49 16.79 31.44
CA SER A 197 4.67 15.42 30.97
C SER A 197 3.44 14.93 30.20
N ARG A 198 2.24 15.35 30.61
CA ARG A 198 1.01 15.04 29.87
C ARG A 198 0.96 15.72 28.52
N GLU A 199 1.36 16.99 28.42
CA GLU A 199 1.46 17.72 27.14
C GLU A 199 2.40 16.98 26.17
N GLN A 200 3.60 16.62 26.63
CA GLN A 200 4.56 15.85 25.84
C GLN A 200 3.99 14.51 25.39
N SER A 201 3.35 13.77 26.30
CA SER A 201 2.71 12.49 25.98
C SER A 201 1.61 12.63 24.93
N LEU A 202 0.76 13.66 25.02
CA LEU A 202 -0.30 13.92 24.05
C LEU A 202 0.27 14.33 22.69
N MET A 203 1.37 15.10 22.67
CA MET A 203 2.06 15.48 21.44
C MET A 203 2.66 14.25 20.74
N THR A 204 3.35 13.40 21.50
CA THR A 204 3.89 12.13 20.98
C THR A 204 2.78 11.23 20.46
N GLU A 205 1.67 11.11 21.18
CA GLU A 205 0.52 10.32 20.74
C GLU A 205 -0.08 10.88 19.43
N LEU A 206 -0.17 12.21 19.28
CA LEU A 206 -0.63 12.84 18.04
C LEU A 206 0.24 12.45 16.85
N LEU A 207 1.56 12.46 17.02
CA LEU A 207 2.52 12.06 15.98
C LEU A 207 2.34 10.59 15.60
N VAL A 208 2.19 9.70 16.59
CA VAL A 208 1.95 8.27 16.35
C VAL A 208 0.64 8.06 15.59
N ILE A 209 -0.43 8.78 15.94
CA ILE A 209 -1.71 8.68 15.23
C ILE A 209 -1.56 9.13 13.78
N ILE A 210 -0.88 10.25 13.52
CA ILE A 210 -0.62 10.76 12.17
C ILE A 210 0.19 9.74 11.36
N GLU A 211 1.24 9.18 11.96
CA GLU A 211 2.08 8.17 11.32
C GLU A 211 1.27 6.91 10.97
N GLN A 212 0.45 6.42 11.88
CA GLN A 212 -0.44 5.27 11.61
C GLN A 212 -1.43 5.55 10.47
N ARG A 213 -2.00 6.77 10.38
CA ARG A 213 -2.86 7.16 9.26
C ARG A 213 -2.08 7.23 7.95
N ASN A 214 -0.84 7.73 7.97
CA ASN A 214 0.03 7.77 6.80
C ASN A 214 0.39 6.36 6.31
N GLN A 215 0.64 5.43 7.23
CA GLN A 215 0.91 4.03 6.92
C GLN A 215 -0.29 3.39 6.20
N ILE A 216 -1.51 3.63 6.67
CA ILE A 216 -2.74 3.15 6.01
C ILE A 216 -2.82 3.68 4.56
N VAL A 217 -2.61 4.98 4.37
CA VAL A 217 -2.63 5.60 3.03
C VAL A 217 -1.56 4.97 2.13
N SER A 218 -0.35 4.78 2.65
CA SER A 218 0.76 4.17 1.92
C SER A 218 0.43 2.75 1.46
N ILE A 219 -0.11 1.91 2.35
CA ILE A 219 -0.47 0.52 2.04
C ILE A 219 -1.56 0.47 0.96
N LEU A 220 -2.62 1.28 1.10
CA LEU A 220 -3.71 1.32 0.12
C LEU A 220 -3.23 1.83 -1.25
N ASP A 221 -2.35 2.84 -1.27
CA ASP A 221 -1.76 3.34 -2.51
C ASP A 221 -0.84 2.32 -3.19
N GLN A 222 -0.08 1.57 -2.40
CA GLN A 222 0.74 0.47 -2.91
C GLN A 222 -0.12 -0.65 -3.49
N ASP A 223 -1.20 -1.04 -2.82
CA ASP A 223 -2.12 -2.05 -3.35
C ASP A 223 -2.77 -1.59 -4.66
N ARG A 224 -3.21 -0.32 -4.74
CA ARG A 224 -3.68 0.27 -6.00
C ARG A 224 -2.65 0.22 -7.11
N LYS A 225 -1.37 0.53 -6.81
CA LYS A 225 -0.28 0.44 -7.81
C LYS A 225 -0.06 -1.00 -8.26
N ARG A 226 -0.06 -1.96 -7.33
CA ARG A 226 0.06 -3.40 -7.64
C ARG A 226 -1.09 -3.86 -8.53
N LEU A 227 -2.33 -3.44 -8.24
CA LEU A 227 -3.51 -3.72 -9.06
C LEU A 227 -3.35 -3.21 -10.49
N ILE A 228 -2.92 -1.96 -10.65
CA ILE A 228 -2.68 -1.38 -11.98
C ILE A 228 -1.62 -2.20 -12.71
N VAL A 229 -0.49 -2.52 -12.06
CA VAL A 229 0.56 -3.32 -12.70
C VAL A 229 0.04 -4.70 -13.11
N GLN A 230 -0.72 -5.38 -12.25
CA GLN A 230 -1.32 -6.69 -12.54
C GLN A 230 -2.32 -6.65 -13.70
N LEU A 231 -3.06 -5.54 -13.87
CA LEU A 231 -4.02 -5.38 -14.97
C LEU A 231 -3.34 -4.99 -16.31
N PHE A 232 -2.30 -4.16 -16.26
CA PHE A 232 -1.62 -3.68 -17.47
C PHE A 232 -0.56 -4.64 -18.00
N PHE A 233 0.05 -5.47 -17.14
CA PHE A 233 1.09 -6.41 -17.55
C PHE A 233 0.61 -7.43 -18.62
N PRO A 234 -0.55 -8.10 -18.48
CA PRO A 234 -1.04 -9.05 -19.49
C PRO A 234 -1.43 -8.37 -20.81
N ILE A 235 -1.90 -7.11 -20.75
CA ILE A 235 -2.27 -6.34 -21.93
C ILE A 235 -1.02 -6.01 -22.74
N ARG A 236 0.04 -5.56 -22.05
CA ARG A 236 1.32 -5.23 -22.68
C ARG A 236 1.98 -6.45 -23.31
N GLU A 237 2.03 -7.58 -22.61
CA GLU A 237 2.59 -8.82 -23.18
C GLU A 237 1.83 -9.27 -24.42
N ARG A 238 0.49 -9.22 -24.40
CA ARG A 238 -0.34 -9.56 -25.58
C ARG A 238 -0.08 -8.62 -26.76
N GLU A 239 0.14 -7.33 -26.53
CA GLU A 239 0.49 -6.37 -27.59
C GLU A 239 1.87 -6.66 -28.17
N GLU A 240 2.87 -6.96 -27.33
CA GLU A 240 4.23 -7.32 -27.74
C GLU A 240 4.26 -8.65 -28.52
N ASP A 241 3.49 -9.66 -28.07
CA ASP A 241 3.31 -10.94 -28.76
C ASP A 241 2.64 -10.75 -30.13
N ALA A 242 1.57 -9.96 -30.21
CA ALA A 242 0.88 -9.67 -31.47
C ALA A 242 1.78 -8.94 -32.48
N LEU A 243 2.61 -8.00 -32.02
CA LEU A 243 3.63 -7.33 -32.83
C LEU A 243 4.66 -8.33 -33.37
N SER A 244 5.17 -9.23 -32.52
CA SER A 244 6.13 -10.26 -32.92
C SER A 244 5.55 -11.24 -33.94
N GLU A 245 4.29 -11.66 -33.74
CA GLU A 245 3.58 -12.57 -34.62
C GLU A 245 3.32 -11.93 -36.00
N GLY A 246 3.01 -10.63 -36.03
CA GLY A 246 2.87 -9.86 -37.27
C GLY A 246 4.16 -9.82 -38.09
N MET A 247 5.32 -9.69 -37.43
CA MET A 247 6.63 -9.71 -38.10
C MET A 247 6.98 -11.10 -38.65
N ILE A 248 6.63 -12.17 -37.93
CA ILE A 248 6.82 -13.56 -38.39
C ILE A 248 5.94 -13.86 -39.61
N LYS A 249 4.68 -13.39 -39.63
CA LYS A 249 3.76 -13.56 -40.77
C LYS A 249 4.23 -12.82 -42.04
N ASN A 250 4.81 -11.63 -41.89
CA ASN A 250 5.33 -10.85 -43.01
C ASN A 250 6.64 -11.41 -43.59
N THR A 251 7.49 -12.03 -42.76
CA THR A 251 8.76 -12.64 -43.21
C THR A 251 8.56 -14.02 -43.85
N GLY A 252 7.47 -14.73 -43.52
CA GLY A 252 7.12 -16.03 -44.11
C GLY A 252 6.43 -15.98 -45.49
N CYS A 253 6.00 -14.80 -45.97
CA CYS A 253 5.24 -14.68 -47.23
C CYS A 253 6.08 -14.32 -48.47
N SER A 254 7.39 -14.09 -48.35
CA SER A 254 8.26 -13.64 -49.46
C SER A 254 8.98 -14.75 -50.24
N SER A 255 8.74 -16.04 -49.97
CA SER A 255 9.52 -17.15 -50.56
C SER A 255 8.76 -18.05 -51.56
N LYS A 256 7.54 -17.69 -51.99
CA LYS A 256 6.79 -18.43 -53.03
C LYS A 256 6.50 -17.58 -54.26
N SER A 257 7.52 -17.17 -55.00
CA SER A 257 7.38 -16.71 -56.39
C SER A 257 8.74 -16.64 -57.08
N ALA A 258 9.41 -17.77 -57.26
CA ALA A 258 10.57 -17.85 -58.14
C ALA A 258 10.76 -19.27 -58.68
N ASP A 259 9.74 -19.85 -59.31
CA ASP A 259 9.94 -21.02 -60.18
C ASP A 259 8.80 -21.14 -61.20
N SER A 260 8.84 -20.29 -62.22
CA SER A 260 8.23 -20.57 -63.53
C SER A 260 8.56 -19.44 -64.51
N ILE A 261 9.79 -19.40 -65.01
CA ILE A 261 10.08 -18.75 -66.30
C ILE A 261 10.66 -19.82 -67.23
N SER A 262 9.80 -20.27 -68.14
CA SER A 262 10.10 -21.17 -69.24
C SER A 262 11.22 -20.59 -70.11
N ARG A 263 12.27 -21.40 -70.35
CA ARG A 263 13.30 -21.10 -71.35
C ARG A 263 12.69 -21.32 -72.74
N GLN A 264 12.52 -20.26 -73.52
CA GLN A 264 12.41 -20.37 -74.99
C GLN A 264 13.79 -20.21 -75.65
N PRO A 265 14.13 -21.00 -76.69
CA PRO A 265 15.43 -20.94 -77.36
C PRO A 265 15.55 -19.73 -78.30
N CYS A 266 16.72 -19.09 -78.30
CA CYS A 266 17.06 -18.02 -79.26
C CYS A 266 17.23 -18.57 -80.68
N ASP A 267 16.33 -18.20 -81.59
CA ASP A 267 16.59 -18.31 -83.02
C ASP A 267 17.41 -17.12 -83.53
N ARG A 268 18.59 -17.42 -84.06
CA ARG A 268 19.43 -16.49 -84.82
C ARG A 268 18.80 -16.24 -86.19
N LYS A 269 18.59 -14.98 -86.56
CA LYS A 269 18.54 -14.57 -87.97
C LYS A 269 19.44 -13.36 -88.18
N TRP A 270 20.45 -13.60 -89.01
CA TRP A 270 21.41 -12.65 -89.54
C TRP A 270 20.70 -11.65 -90.45
N MET A 271 21.01 -10.36 -90.31
CA MET A 271 20.62 -9.33 -91.28
C MET A 271 21.63 -9.33 -92.44
N ASP A 272 21.12 -9.66 -93.62
CA ASP A 272 21.67 -9.20 -94.90
C ASP A 272 21.00 -7.86 -95.26
N ASN A 273 21.81 -7.00 -95.89
CA ASN A 273 21.58 -5.65 -96.45
C ASN A 273 21.57 -4.44 -95.51
#